data_AF-A0A7C7D5E7-F1
#
_entry.id   AF-A0A7C7D5E7-F1
#
_cell.length_a   1.000
_cell.length_b   1.000
_cell.length_c   1.000
_cell.angle_alpha   90.00
_cell.angle_beta   90.00
_cell.angle_gamma   90.00
#
_symmetry.space_group_name_H-M   'P 1'
#
loop_
_entity.id
_entity.type
_entity.pdbx_description
1 polymer ?
#
loop_
_entity_poly.entity_id
_entity_poly.type
_entity_poly.pdbx_seq_one_letter_code
_entity_poly.pdbx_strand_id
1 'polypeptide(L)' 'MIPLQVGDTIRLRKPHPCGSMDWKVMRTGMDFRIQCLGCQHQAWIPRVKLERQIKEILQKAHSSEEQ' A
#
# COMPACT_ATOMS: atom_id res chain seq x y z
N MET A 1 -1.45 3.78 -14.98
CA MET A 1 -1.13 2.50 -14.35
C MET A 1 0.07 2.75 -13.44
N ILE A 2 -0.11 2.72 -12.13
CA ILE A 2 0.93 3.10 -11.17
C ILE A 2 1.73 1.83 -10.83
N PRO A 3 3.06 1.76 -11.08
CA PRO A 3 3.85 0.62 -10.65
C PRO A 3 3.98 0.66 -9.13
N LEU A 4 3.41 -0.34 -8.46
CA LEU A 4 3.59 -0.59 -7.03
C LEU A 4 4.51 -1.79 -6.87
N GLN A 5 5.47 -1.71 -5.96
CA GLN A 5 6.40 -2.78 -5.65
C GLN A 5 6.22 -3.27 -4.21
N VAL A 6 6.82 -4.42 -3.91
CA VAL A 6 6.86 -4.92 -2.52
C VAL A 6 7.72 -3.96 -1.70
N GLY A 7 7.20 -3.49 -0.58
CA GLY A 7 7.84 -2.53 0.29
C GLY A 7 7.30 -1.10 0.18
N ASP A 8 6.51 -0.79 -0.86
CA ASP A 8 5.87 0.52 -1.01
C ASP A 8 4.91 0.81 0.15
N THR A 9 4.96 2.02 0.68
CA THR A 9 3.98 2.53 1.63
C THR A 9 3.04 3.48 0.91
N ILE A 10 1.76 3.15 0.92
CA ILE A 10 0.69 3.89 0.28
C ILE A 10 -0.30 4.37 1.33
N ARG A 11 -0.91 5.53 1.07
CA ARG A 11 -2.01 6.03 1.88
C ARG A 11 -3.31 5.89 1.11
N LEU A 12 -4.28 5.21 1.71
CA LEU A 12 -5.60 5.04 1.12
C LEU A 12 -6.51 6.21 1.48
N ARG A 13 -7.49 6.49 0.60
CA ARG A 13 -8.54 7.49 0.83
C ARG A 13 -9.52 7.01 1.91
N LYS A 14 -9.73 5.70 2.00
CA LYS A 14 -10.58 5.10 3.04
C LYS A 14 -9.74 4.77 4.28
N PRO A 15 -10.15 5.21 5.48
CA PRO A 15 -9.48 4.80 6.69
C PRO A 15 -9.72 3.31 6.96
N HIS A 16 -8.71 2.65 7.52
CA HIS A 16 -8.90 1.33 8.10
C HIS A 16 -9.74 1.47 9.38
N PRO A 17 -10.60 0.49 9.75
CA PRO A 17 -11.34 0.48 11.02
C PRO A 17 -10.48 0.71 12.27
N CYS A 18 -9.15 0.56 12.21
CA CYS A 18 -8.26 0.88 13.32
C CYS A 18 -7.86 2.38 13.43
N GLY A 19 -8.28 3.24 12.49
CA GLY A 19 -7.93 4.66 12.44
C GLY A 19 -6.71 5.01 11.58
N SER A 20 -5.89 4.02 11.19
CA SER A 20 -4.76 4.26 10.28
C SER A 20 -5.20 4.26 8.82
N MET A 21 -4.54 5.08 8.00
CA MET A 21 -4.80 5.17 6.56
C MET A 21 -3.60 4.70 5.73
N ASP A 22 -2.52 4.32 6.41
CA ASP A 22 -1.22 3.98 5.84
C ASP A 22 -1.06 2.46 5.75
N TRP A 23 -0.72 2.01 4.56
CA TRP A 23 -0.64 0.61 4.21
C TRP A 23 0.69 0.33 3.52
N LYS A 24 1.32 -0.77 3.89
CA LYS A 24 2.55 -1.26 3.29
C LYS A 24 2.24 -2.41 2.34
N VAL A 25 2.75 -2.36 1.13
CA VAL A 25 2.64 -3.44 0.14
C VAL A 25 3.60 -4.55 0.55
N MET A 26 3.08 -5.72 0.87
CA MET A 26 3.87 -6.88 1.29
C MET A 26 4.08 -7.86 0.15
N ARG A 27 3.14 -7.94 -0.80
CA ARG A 27 3.23 -8.83 -1.96
C ARG A 27 2.59 -8.16 -3.18
N THR A 28 3.27 -8.27 -4.32
CA THR A 28 2.76 -7.89 -5.63
C THR A 28 2.62 -9.15 -6.49
N GLY A 29 1.53 -9.24 -7.25
CA GLY A 29 1.16 -10.42 -8.03
C GLY A 29 -0.20 -10.19 -8.71
N MET A 30 -0.99 -11.26 -8.86
CA MET A 30 -2.40 -11.14 -9.31
C MET A 30 -3.25 -10.41 -8.27
N ASP A 31 -3.06 -10.75 -6.99
CA ASP A 31 -3.62 -10.04 -5.82
C ASP A 31 -2.52 -9.32 -5.04
N PHE A 32 -2.83 -8.13 -4.53
CA PHE A 32 -1.92 -7.38 -3.68
C PHE A 32 -2.20 -7.73 -2.22
N ARG A 33 -1.14 -8.05 -1.48
CA ARG A 33 -1.22 -8.18 -0.02
C ARG A 33 -0.73 -6.88 0.57
N ILE A 34 -1.61 -6.17 1.27
CA ILE A 34 -1.28 -4.93 1.96
C ILE A 34 -1.37 -5.14 3.47
N GLN A 35 -0.47 -4.51 4.22
CA GLN A 35 -0.42 -4.54 5.67
C GLN A 35 -0.66 -3.15 6.23
N CYS A 36 -1.65 -3.01 7.11
CA CYS A 36 -1.91 -1.75 7.80
C CYS A 36 -0.76 -1.45 8.77
N LEU A 37 -0.18 -0.24 8.72
CA LEU A 37 0.94 0.11 9.59
C LEU A 37 0.54 0.35 11.06
N GLY A 38 -0.72 0.71 11.34
CA GLY A 38 -1.20 0.87 12.72
C GLY A 38 -1.43 -0.44 13.46
N CYS A 39 -2.23 -1.34 12.88
CA CYS A 39 -2.65 -2.58 13.54
C CYS A 39 -1.99 -3.85 12.98
N GLN A 40 -1.06 -3.72 12.03
CA GLN A 40 -0.34 -4.83 11.37
C GLN A 40 -1.23 -5.87 10.68
N HIS A 41 -2.51 -5.55 10.47
CA HIS A 41 -3.48 -6.41 9.81
C HIS A 41 -3.19 -6.52 8.32
N GLN A 42 -3.29 -7.73 7.78
CA GLN A 42 -2.99 -8.02 6.40
C GLN A 42 -4.28 -8.28 5.62
N ALA A 43 -4.49 -7.53 4.55
CA ALA A 43 -5.65 -7.65 3.68
C ALA A 43 -5.23 -7.97 2.25
N TRP A 44 -6.06 -8.77 1.57
CA TRP A 44 -5.95 -9.05 0.14
C TRP A 44 -6.82 -8.06 -0.62
N ILE A 45 -6.23 -7.37 -1.61
CA ILE A 45 -6.94 -6.40 -2.44
C ILE A 45 -6.51 -6.55 -3.90
N PRO A 46 -7.46 -6.61 -4.84
CA PRO A 46 -7.10 -6.62 -6.25
C PRO A 46 -6.52 -5.27 -6.67
N ARG A 47 -5.57 -5.32 -7.60
CA ARG A 47 -4.82 -4.17 -8.10
C ARG A 47 -5.72 -2.98 -8.49
N VAL A 48 -6.75 -3.23 -9.28
CA VAL A 48 -7.66 -2.19 -9.79
C VAL A 48 -8.37 -1.44 -8.65
N LYS A 49 -8.75 -2.17 -7.59
CA LYS A 49 -9.40 -1.57 -6.41
C LYS A 49 -8.39 -0.76 -5.60
N LEU A 50 -7.17 -1.27 -5.45
CA LEU A 50 -6.09 -0.58 -4.76
C LEU A 50 -5.75 0.75 -5.44
N GLU A 51 -5.51 0.73 -6.76
CA GLU A 51 -5.18 1.92 -7.56
C GLU A 51 -6.26 3.02 -7.44
N ARG A 52 -7.55 2.64 -7.37
CA ARG A 52 -8.65 3.59 -7.17
C ARG A 52 -8.74 4.14 -5.74
N GLN A 53 -8.32 3.36 -4.75
CA GLN A 53 -8.39 3.74 -3.34
C GLN A 53 -7.15 4.49 -2.86
N ILE A 54 -6.04 4.45 -3.59
CA ILE A 54 -4.83 5.21 -3.26
C ILE A 54 -5.16 6.71 -3.31
N LYS A 55 -4.80 7.39 -2.23
CA LYS A 55 -4.81 8.85 -2.12
C LYS A 55 -3.48 9.40 -2.59
N GLU A 56 -2.40 8.89 -2.01
CA GLU A 56 -1.01 9.23 -2.32
C GLU A 56 -0.09 8.03 -2.00
N ILE A 57 1.11 8.05 -2.57
CA ILE A 57 2.16 7.07 -2.26
C ILE A 57 3.14 7.79 -1.33
N LEU A 58 3.27 7.30 -0.09
CA LEU A 58 4.10 7.92 0.94
C LEU A 58 5.58 7.57 0.77
N GLN A 59 5.87 6.32 0.42
CA GLN A 59 7.23 5.83 0.25
C GLN A 59 7.27 4.76 -0.82
N LYS A 60 8.21 4.87 -1.76
CA LYS A 60 8.47 3.81 -2.73
C LYS A 60 9.59 2.91 -2.24
N ALA A 61 9.46 1.60 -2.45
CA ALA A 61 10.50 0.65 -2.09
C ALA A 61 11.82 0.92 -2.83
N HIS A 62 11.73 1.52 -4.02
CA HIS A 62 12.87 1.79 -4.92
C HIS A 62 13.39 3.24 -4.85
N SER A 63 13.19 3.93 -3.73
CA SER A 63 13.69 5.31 -3.52
C SER A 63 14.66 5.42 -2.35
N SER A 64 15.35 4.32 -2.01
CA SER A 64 16.54 4.39 -1.16
C SER A 64 17.73 3.84 -1.94
N GLU A 65 18.14 4.61 -2.95
CA GLU A 65 19.55 4.86 -3.19
C GLU A 65 19.65 6.23 -3.89
N GLU A 66 20.67 7.00 -3.49
CA GLU A 66 21.04 8.36 -3.91
C GLU A 66 20.26 9.51 -3.22
N GLN A 67 20.78 9.96 -2.06
CA GLN A 67 21.77 11.05 -1.99
C GLN A 67 22.53 11.02 -0.66
#